data_AF-A0A955PQD9-F1
#
_entry.id   AF-A0A955PQD9-F1
#
_cell.length_a   1.000
_cell.length_b   1.000
_cell.length_c   1.000
_cell.angle_alpha   90.00
_cell.angle_beta   90.00
_cell.angle_gamma   90.00
#
_symmetry.space_group_name_H-M   'P 1'
#
loop_
_entity.id
_entity.type
_entity.pdbx_description
1 polymer ?
#
loop_
_entity_poly.entity_id
_entity_poly.type
_entity_poly.pdbx_seq_one_letter_code
_entity_poly.pdbx_strand_id
1 'polypeptide(L)'
;MSWDVVLLNFQGDPPDTDDLSDAFNDPPAMGDAAEIREKVSESLPGVDWSDPAWGVLQGDGWSIEFNHQETGETATMMLHVRGGGDPITSIA
;
A
#
# COMPACT_ATOMS: atom_id res chain seq x y z
N MET A 1 5.95 0.57 -17.24
CA MET A 1 5.02 -0.41 -16.62
C MET A 1 4.38 0.23 -15.41
N SER A 2 3.10 -0.06 -15.14
CA SER A 2 2.47 0.43 -13.92
C SER A 2 1.46 -0.55 -13.34
N TRP A 3 1.39 -0.60 -12.02
CA TRP A 3 0.48 -1.45 -11.28
C TRP A 3 -0.23 -0.62 -10.21
N ASP A 4 -1.50 -0.92 -10.01
CA ASP A 4 -2.25 -0.43 -8.86
C ASP A 4 -2.52 -1.65 -7.97
N VAL A 5 -2.06 -1.59 -6.71
CA VAL A 5 -2.08 -2.72 -5.77
C VAL A 5 -2.85 -2.33 -4.52
N VAL A 6 -3.94 -3.04 -4.20
CA VAL A 6 -4.69 -2.79 -2.98
C VAL A 6 -4.12 -3.66 -1.86
N LEU A 7 -3.88 -3.06 -0.70
CA LEU A 7 -3.45 -3.72 0.52
C LEU A 7 -4.65 -3.83 1.46
N LEU A 8 -4.88 -5.04 1.94
CA LEU A 8 -5.95 -5.40 2.86
C LEU A 8 -5.33 -6.15 4.06
N ASN A 9 -5.92 -5.98 5.24
CA ASN A 9 -5.55 -6.74 6.42
C ASN A 9 -6.64 -7.77 6.76
N PHE A 10 -6.36 -9.06 6.58
CA PHE A 10 -7.28 -10.13 6.96
C PHE A 10 -7.09 -10.65 8.40
N GLN A 11 -6.18 -10.06 9.18
CA GLN A 11 -5.86 -10.46 10.56
C GLN A 11 -5.57 -11.97 10.71
N GLY A 12 -4.92 -12.57 9.72
CA GLY A 12 -4.67 -14.00 9.66
C GLY A 12 -4.47 -14.45 8.22
N ASP A 13 -4.88 -15.68 7.93
CA ASP A 13 -4.86 -16.21 6.57
C ASP A 13 -5.87 -15.45 5.69
N PRO A 14 -5.50 -15.11 4.44
CA PRO A 14 -6.46 -14.51 3.52
C PRO A 14 -7.62 -15.50 3.27
N PRO A 15 -8.85 -15.00 3.07
CA PRO A 15 -9.98 -15.86 2.75
C PRO A 15 -9.75 -16.59 1.43
N ASP A 16 -10.41 -17.74 1.28
CA ASP A 16 -10.47 -18.42 0.00
C ASP A 16 -11.03 -17.47 -1.07
N THR A 17 -10.60 -17.67 -2.32
CA THR A 17 -10.93 -16.73 -3.40
C THR A 17 -12.44 -16.61 -3.65
N ASP A 18 -13.18 -17.66 -3.32
CA ASP A 18 -14.64 -17.70 -3.46
C ASP A 18 -15.36 -16.83 -2.42
N ASP A 19 -14.72 -16.56 -1.26
CA ASP A 19 -15.25 -15.73 -0.16
C ASP A 19 -14.66 -14.31 -0.15
N LEU A 20 -13.74 -14.00 -1.08
CA LEU A 20 -13.05 -12.70 -1.14
C LEU A 20 -14.01 -11.52 -1.30
N SER A 21 -15.15 -11.69 -1.99
CA SER A 21 -16.07 -10.57 -2.26
C SER A 21 -16.61 -9.94 -0.98
N ASP A 22 -16.92 -10.75 0.03
CA ASP A 22 -17.50 -10.29 1.28
C ASP A 22 -16.42 -9.64 2.16
N ALA A 23 -15.23 -10.23 2.18
CA ALA A 23 -14.08 -9.69 2.90
C ALA A 23 -13.52 -8.40 2.28
N PHE A 24 -13.72 -8.19 0.98
CA PHE A 24 -13.35 -6.96 0.28
C PHE A 24 -14.26 -5.77 0.62
N ASN A 25 -15.52 -6.03 0.99
CA ASN A 25 -16.50 -4.96 1.23
C ASN A 25 -16.29 -4.26 2.57
N ASP A 26 -15.78 -4.96 3.58
CA ASP A 26 -15.53 -4.43 4.91
C ASP A 26 -14.30 -5.10 5.56
N PRO A 27 -13.09 -4.85 5.03
CA PRO A 27 -11.88 -5.46 5.56
C PRO A 27 -11.58 -4.90 6.96
N PRO A 28 -11.05 -5.73 7.88
CA PRO A 28 -10.56 -5.25 9.17
C PRO A 28 -9.56 -4.09 9.04
N ALA A 29 -9.58 -3.19 10.02
CA ALA A 29 -8.63 -2.08 10.07
C ALA A 29 -7.16 -2.57 10.04
N MET A 30 -6.33 -1.90 9.25
CA MET A 30 -4.88 -2.06 9.22
C MET A 30 -4.20 -1.38 10.42
N GLY A 31 -4.83 -0.34 10.96
CA GLY A 31 -4.36 0.47 12.08
C GLY A 31 -4.72 1.94 11.93
N ASP A 32 -4.28 2.78 12.86
CA ASP A 32 -4.40 4.24 12.74
C ASP A 32 -3.48 4.77 11.63
N ALA A 33 -3.95 5.78 10.88
CA ALA A 33 -3.22 6.38 9.78
C ALA A 33 -1.80 6.86 10.17
N ALA A 34 -1.61 7.38 11.40
CA ALA A 34 -0.30 7.80 11.87
C ALA A 34 0.66 6.61 12.08
N GLU A 35 0.18 5.54 12.71
CA GLU A 35 0.95 4.32 12.94
C GLU A 35 1.32 3.63 11.63
N ILE A 36 0.42 3.66 10.64
CA ILE A 36 0.68 3.12 9.30
C ILE A 36 1.83 3.88 8.63
N ARG A 37 1.79 5.23 8.63
CA ARG A 37 2.87 6.05 8.06
C ARG A 37 4.20 5.79 8.75
N GLU A 38 4.21 5.61 10.07
CA GLU A 38 5.40 5.25 10.84
C GLU A 38 5.98 3.91 10.37
N LYS A 39 5.18 2.84 10.37
CA LYS A 39 5.61 1.49 9.93
C LYS A 39 6.10 1.45 8.48
N VAL A 40 5.42 2.17 7.58
CA VAL A 40 5.85 2.29 6.19
C VAL A 40 7.20 3.01 6.11
N SER A 41 7.38 4.10 6.86
CA SER A 41 8.63 4.88 6.85
C SER A 41 9.80 4.14 7.52
N GLU A 42 9.53 3.26 8.50
CA GLU A 42 10.53 2.36 9.09
C GLU A 42 11.03 1.34 8.07
N SER A 43 10.12 0.79 7.24
CA SER A 43 10.43 -0.24 6.24
C SER A 43 11.01 0.35 4.95
N LEU A 44 10.52 1.52 4.56
CA LEU A 44 10.90 2.26 3.35
C LEU A 44 11.29 3.70 3.73
N PRO A 45 12.51 3.91 4.23
CA PRO A 45 12.97 5.25 4.55
C PRO A 45 12.94 6.16 3.31
N GLY A 46 12.44 7.38 3.48
CA GLY A 46 12.41 8.40 2.42
C GLY A 46 11.06 8.59 1.73
N VAL A 47 10.00 7.93 2.20
CA VAL A 47 8.63 8.27 1.79
C VAL A 47 8.30 9.69 2.28
N ASP A 48 7.90 10.56 1.36
CA ASP A 48 7.41 11.91 1.66
C ASP A 48 5.92 11.85 2.01
N TRP A 49 5.58 12.26 3.23
CA TRP A 49 4.21 12.34 3.76
C TRP A 49 3.76 13.79 3.98
N SER A 50 4.29 14.74 3.20
CA SER A 50 3.86 16.14 3.22
C SER A 50 2.33 16.28 3.03
N ASP A 51 1.74 15.36 2.25
CA ASP A 51 0.32 15.03 2.32
C ASP A 51 0.13 13.77 3.19
N PRO A 52 -0.52 13.87 4.36
CA PRO A 52 -0.69 12.73 5.26
C PRO A 52 -1.58 11.60 4.69
N ALA A 53 -2.37 11.85 3.65
CA ALA A 53 -3.19 10.85 2.96
C ALA A 53 -2.51 10.27 1.71
N TRP A 54 -1.35 10.81 1.32
CA TRP A 54 -0.66 10.47 0.08
C TRP A 54 0.87 10.47 0.24
N GLY A 55 1.42 9.31 0.56
CA GLY A 55 2.86 9.12 0.66
C GLY A 55 3.49 8.96 -0.70
N VAL A 56 4.67 9.54 -0.94
CA VAL A 56 5.39 9.38 -2.21
C VAL A 56 6.83 8.94 -1.95
N LEU A 57 7.20 7.77 -2.45
CA LEU A 57 8.58 7.32 -2.54
C LEU A 57 9.06 7.45 -3.99
N GLN A 58 10.07 8.28 -4.21
CA GLN A 58 10.69 8.48 -5.51
C GLN A 58 12.01 7.71 -5.60
N GLY A 59 12.25 7.08 -6.75
CA GLY A 59 13.54 6.55 -7.14
C GLY A 59 13.92 6.97 -8.55
N ASP A 60 15.05 6.46 -9.05
CA ASP A 60 15.52 6.78 -10.40
C ASP A 60 14.66 6.08 -11.45
N GLY A 61 13.75 6.84 -12.08
CA GLY A 61 12.86 6.34 -13.12
C GLY A 61 11.65 5.53 -12.61
N TRP A 62 11.39 5.52 -11.30
CA TRP A 62 10.23 4.86 -10.70
C TRP A 62 9.68 5.62 -9.49
N SER A 63 8.41 5.38 -9.18
CA SER A 63 7.74 5.88 -7.97
C SER A 63 6.81 4.81 -7.37
N ILE A 64 6.64 4.89 -6.05
CA ILE A 64 5.59 4.18 -5.33
C ILE A 64 4.82 5.23 -4.53
N GLU A 65 3.51 5.32 -4.77
CA GLU A 65 2.63 6.24 -4.06
C GLU A 65 1.68 5.45 -3.16
N PHE A 66 1.46 5.93 -1.93
CA PHE A 66 0.70 5.26 -0.88
C PHE A 66 -0.51 6.10 -0.52
N ASN A 67 -1.68 5.73 -1.04
CA ASN A 67 -2.93 6.42 -0.77
C ASN A 67 -3.73 5.71 0.33
N HIS A 68 -4.07 6.44 1.39
CA HIS A 68 -4.89 5.95 2.50
C HIS A 68 -5.63 7.09 3.20
N GLN A 69 -6.32 6.82 4.31
CA GLN A 69 -7.02 7.85 5.07
C GLN A 69 -6.05 8.83 5.74
N GLU A 70 -6.38 10.12 5.75
CA GLU A 70 -5.54 11.16 6.37
C GLU A 70 -5.35 10.94 7.89
N THR A 71 -6.44 10.59 8.58
CA THR A 71 -6.52 10.43 10.04
C THR A 71 -7.44 9.27 10.42
N GLY A 72 -7.27 8.73 11.64
CA GLY A 72 -8.11 7.65 12.15
C GLY A 72 -7.80 6.28 11.57
N GLU A 73 -8.70 5.32 11.79
CA GLU A 73 -8.52 3.94 11.36
C GLU A 73 -8.58 3.80 9.84
N THR A 74 -7.53 3.21 9.27
CA THR A 74 -7.43 2.89 7.85
C THR A 74 -7.73 1.42 7.64
N ALA A 75 -8.73 1.10 6.82
CA ALA A 75 -9.08 -0.28 6.45
C ALA A 75 -8.28 -0.80 5.26
N THR A 76 -7.91 0.09 4.33
CA THR A 76 -7.23 -0.26 3.08
C THR A 76 -6.20 0.79 2.71
N MET A 77 -5.19 0.38 1.94
CA MET A 77 -4.23 1.28 1.32
C MET A 77 -4.06 0.91 -0.15
N MET A 78 -4.08 1.92 -1.02
CA MET A 78 -3.85 1.76 -2.45
C MET A 78 -2.41 2.17 -2.77
N LEU A 79 -1.67 1.29 -3.44
CA LEU A 79 -0.36 1.59 -3.96
C LEU A 79 -0.44 1.86 -5.45
N HIS A 80 0.15 2.97 -5.89
CA HIS A 80 0.40 3.25 -7.30
C HIS A 80 1.88 3.06 -7.58
N VAL A 81 2.23 1.96 -8.24
CA VAL A 81 3.61 1.62 -8.58
C VAL A 81 3.83 1.99 -10.05
N ARG A 82 4.69 2.98 -10.29
CA ARG A 82 5.05 3.44 -11.63
C ARG A 82 6.53 3.19 -11.86
N GLY A 83 6.89 2.58 -12.98
CA GLY A 83 8.28 2.35 -13.34
C GLY A 83 8.52 2.48 -14.83
N GLY A 84 9.57 3.20 -15.21
CA GLY A 84 10.19 3.15 -16.52
C GLY A 84 11.31 2.10 -16.58
N GLY A 85 11.85 1.84 -17.77
CA GLY A 85 12.98 0.93 -17.98
C GLY A 85 12.59 -0.51 -18.33
N ASP A 86 13.62 -1.34 -18.58
CA ASP A 86 13.44 -2.75 -18.92
C ASP A 86 13.10 -3.56 -17.66
N PRO A 87 12.10 -4.45 -17.72
CA PRO A 87 11.78 -5.33 -16.60
C PRO A 87 13.01 -6.19 -16.27
N ILE A 88 13.41 -6.18 -15.00
CA ILE A 88 14.39 -7.16 -14.50
C ILE A 88 13.82 -8.57 -14.63
N THR A 89 14.68 -9.54 -14.91
CA THR A 89 14.31 -10.96 -14.98
C THR A 89 13.63 -11.38 -13.68
N SER A 90 12.55 -12.16 -13.78
CA SER A 90 11.82 -12.70 -12.64
C SER A 90 12.78 -13.32 -11.63
N ILE A 91 12.61 -12.99 -10.35
CA ILE A 91 13.30 -13.70 -9.26
C ILE A 91 12.77 -15.14 -9.28
N ALA A 92 13.69 -16.10 -9.41
CA ALA A 92 13.41 -17.53 -9.41
C ALA A 92 13.28 -18.08 -7.98
#